data_AF-A0A373VUG6-F1
#
_entry.id   AF-A0A373VUG6-F1
#
_cell.length_a   1.000
_cell.length_b   1.000
_cell.length_c   1.000
_cell.angle_alpha   90.00
_cell.angle_beta   90.00
_cell.angle_gamma   90.00
#
_symmetry.space_group_name_H-M   'P 1'
#
loop_
_entity.id
_entity.type
_entity.pdbx_description
1 polymer ?
#
loop_
_entity_poly.entity_id
_entity_poly.type
_entity_poly.pdbx_seq_one_letter_code
_entity_poly.pdbx_strand_id
1 'polypeptide(L)'
;MASNFSFLEKYWIELALLGETAESYLYSDPNACIFKIGMLAEQIVRGIFAYEKIELPEDTRQSNLIRVLKYRSIIPENIDNILYSIRRARNDAVHVGCESTDRARILLEMAYNLTYCATSNKLYENL
;
A
#
# COMPACT_ATOMS: atom_id res chain seq x y z
N MET A 1 10.51 19.93 0.86
CA MET A 1 11.35 18.79 0.41
C MET A 1 10.50 17.99 -0.57
N ALA A 2 11.09 17.40 -1.60
CA ALA A 2 10.34 16.49 -2.47
C ALA A 2 10.02 15.20 -1.69
N SER A 3 8.79 14.69 -1.84
CA SER A 3 8.33 13.44 -1.23
C SER A 3 9.11 12.25 -1.81
N ASN A 4 9.37 11.20 -1.02
CA ASN A 4 9.97 9.99 -1.59
C ASN A 4 9.00 9.31 -2.56
N PHE A 5 7.70 9.62 -2.50
CA PHE A 5 6.69 9.06 -3.39
C PHE A 5 6.47 9.86 -4.69
N SER A 6 7.17 10.98 -4.90
CA SER A 6 6.99 11.82 -6.10
C SER A 6 7.29 11.09 -7.42
N PHE A 7 8.06 10.00 -7.42
CA PHE A 7 8.27 9.18 -8.63
C PHE A 7 6.98 8.54 -9.16
N LEU A 8 5.97 8.37 -8.29
CA LEU A 8 4.66 7.82 -8.67
C LEU A 8 3.81 8.81 -9.45
N GLU A 9 4.07 10.11 -9.39
CA GLU A 9 3.27 11.15 -10.08
C GLU A 9 3.20 10.92 -11.59
N LYS A 10 4.28 10.35 -12.17
CA LYS A 10 4.34 10.00 -13.60
C LYS A 10 3.33 8.92 -13.97
N TYR A 11 2.99 8.04 -13.03
CA TYR A 11 2.13 6.90 -13.27
C TYR A 11 0.77 7.14 -12.61
N TRP A 12 0.71 7.16 -11.28
CA TRP A 12 -0.51 7.26 -10.49
C TRP A 12 -0.41 8.41 -9.47
N ILE A 13 -0.91 9.57 -9.86
CA ILE A 13 -0.91 10.81 -9.06
C ILE A 13 -1.57 10.59 -7.69
N GLU A 14 -2.65 9.81 -7.64
CA GLU A 14 -3.34 9.51 -6.38
C GLU A 14 -2.48 8.73 -5.37
N LEU A 15 -1.66 7.78 -5.84
CA LEU A 15 -0.73 7.06 -4.97
C LEU A 15 0.41 7.95 -4.49
N ALA A 16 0.91 8.82 -5.37
CA ALA A 16 1.93 9.81 -5.01
C ALA A 16 1.43 10.69 -3.86
N LEU A 17 0.20 11.22 -4.00
CA LEU A 17 -0.43 12.06 -2.99
C LEU A 17 -0.67 11.31 -1.67
N LEU A 18 -1.13 10.05 -1.72
CA LEU A 18 -1.32 9.23 -0.52
C LEU A 18 0.01 8.98 0.20
N GLY A 19 1.08 8.70 -0.56
CA GLY A 19 2.42 8.50 -0.05
C GLY A 19 2.98 9.75 0.60
N GLU A 20 2.98 10.89 -0.11
CA GLU A 20 3.38 12.20 0.42
C GLU A 20 2.62 12.55 1.71
N THR A 21 1.30 12.36 1.70
CA THR A 21 0.47 12.62 2.87
C THR A 21 0.90 11.73 4.05
N ALA A 22 1.17 10.44 3.81
CA ALA A 22 1.67 9.54 4.84
C ALA A 22 3.01 10.00 5.41
N GLU A 23 3.95 10.46 4.57
CA GLU A 23 5.24 10.99 5.01
C GLU A 23 5.08 12.21 5.91
N SER A 24 4.20 13.14 5.52
CA SER A 24 3.93 14.36 6.30
C SER A 24 3.40 14.07 7.72
N TYR A 25 2.70 12.95 7.89
CA TYR A 25 2.15 12.54 9.18
C TYR A 25 3.12 11.74 10.05
N LEU A 26 4.25 11.28 9.52
CA LEU A 26 5.13 10.33 10.23
C LEU A 26 5.49 10.78 11.66
N TYR A 27 5.84 12.06 11.84
CA TYR A 27 6.27 12.61 13.13
C TYR A 27 5.17 13.39 13.88
N SER A 28 4.09 13.76 13.18
CA SER A 28 3.02 14.58 13.75
C SER A 28 1.84 13.73 14.23
N ASP A 29 1.50 12.68 13.48
CA ASP A 29 0.43 11.73 13.79
C ASP A 29 0.75 10.33 13.18
N PRO A 30 1.45 9.46 13.93
CA PRO A 30 1.78 8.11 13.48
C PRO A 30 0.54 7.26 13.13
N ASN A 31 -0.62 7.53 13.75
CA ASN A 31 -1.87 6.85 13.41
C ASN A 31 -2.36 7.25 12.01
N ALA A 32 -2.42 8.55 11.73
CA ALA A 32 -2.79 9.06 10.42
C ALA A 32 -1.80 8.58 9.32
N CYS A 33 -0.51 8.50 9.64
CA CYS A 33 0.51 7.92 8.76
C CYS A 33 0.15 6.47 8.37
N ILE A 34 -0.08 5.60 9.36
CA ILE A 34 -0.43 4.19 9.13
C ILE A 34 -1.75 4.05 8.37
N PHE A 35 -2.73 4.90 8.68
CA PHE A 35 -4.01 4.93 7.97
C PHE A 35 -3.81 5.22 6.48
N LYS A 36 -3.02 6.24 6.14
CA LYS A 36 -2.71 6.62 4.76
C LYS A 36 -1.90 5.55 4.02
N ILE A 37 -0.91 4.94 4.67
CA ILE A 37 -0.17 3.77 4.14
C ILE A 37 -1.15 2.62 3.81
N GLY A 38 -2.11 2.39 4.70
CA GLY A 38 -3.15 1.39 4.51
C GLY A 38 -4.06 1.63 3.30
N MET A 39 -4.42 2.90 3.04
CA MET A 39 -5.18 3.29 1.86
C MET A 39 -4.36 3.10 0.58
N LEU A 40 -3.09 3.51 0.60
CA LEU A 40 -2.16 3.33 -0.51
C LEU A 40 -2.02 1.85 -0.89
N ALA A 41 -1.82 0.97 0.09
CA ALA A 41 -1.74 -0.48 -0.14
C ALA A 41 -3.05 -1.05 -0.72
N GLU A 42 -4.21 -0.56 -0.30
CA GLU A 42 -5.50 -0.98 -0.85
C GLU A 42 -5.67 -0.57 -2.31
N GLN A 43 -5.28 0.67 -2.65
CA GLN A 43 -5.34 1.17 -4.03
C GLN A 43 -4.38 0.40 -4.96
N ILE A 44 -3.18 0.06 -4.49
CA ILE A 44 -2.25 -0.80 -5.25
C ILE A 44 -2.89 -2.16 -5.54
N VAL A 45 -3.46 -2.82 -4.53
CA VAL A 45 -4.13 -4.11 -4.71
C VAL A 45 -5.25 -4.01 -5.74
N ARG A 46 -6.11 -2.99 -5.65
CA ARG A 46 -7.19 -2.77 -6.63
C ARG A 46 -6.66 -2.48 -8.03
N GLY A 47 -5.58 -1.70 -8.14
CA GLY A 47 -4.90 -1.43 -9.40
C GLY A 47 -4.35 -2.70 -10.06
N ILE A 48 -3.83 -3.66 -9.27
CA ILE A 48 -3.40 -4.97 -9.79
C ILE A 48 -4.59 -5.73 -10.37
N PHE A 49 -5.75 -5.76 -9.70
CA PHE A 49 -6.95 -6.42 -10.26
C PHE A 49 -7.38 -5.79 -11.60
N ALA A 50 -7.38 -4.45 -11.68
CA ALA A 50 -7.72 -3.73 -12.90
C ALA A 50 -6.72 -4.02 -14.03
N TYR A 51 -5.42 -4.03 -13.73
CA TYR A 51 -4.37 -4.33 -14.69
C TYR A 51 -4.44 -5.76 -15.22
N GLU A 52 -4.59 -6.74 -14.32
CA GLU A 52 -4.72 -8.17 -14.67
C GLU A 52 -6.07 -8.51 -15.32
N LYS A 53 -6.99 -7.53 -15.42
CA LYS A 53 -8.36 -7.70 -15.93
C LYS A 53 -9.11 -8.82 -15.18
N ILE A 54 -8.87 -8.92 -13.88
CA ILE A 54 -9.53 -9.88 -13.00
C ILE A 54 -10.73 -9.20 -12.36
N GLU A 55 -11.89 -9.81 -12.49
CA GLU A 55 -13.09 -9.34 -11.79
C GLU A 55 -12.86 -9.35 -10.28
N LEU A 56 -13.27 -8.27 -9.62
CA LEU A 56 -13.24 -8.19 -8.17
C LEU A 56 -14.19 -9.26 -7.59
N PRO A 57 -13.76 -10.04 -6.59
CA PRO A 57 -14.64 -10.97 -5.90
C PRO A 57 -15.75 -10.20 -5.16
N GLU A 58 -16.88 -10.87 -4.91
CA GLU A 58 -17.99 -10.29 -4.12
C GLU A 58 -17.53 -9.78 -2.75
N ASP A 59 -16.69 -10.56 -2.04
CA ASP A 59 -16.02 -10.10 -0.82
C ASP A 59 -14.81 -9.22 -1.19
N THR A 60 -15.03 -7.91 -1.18
CA THR A 60 -14.01 -6.89 -1.50
C THR A 60 -13.13 -6.49 -0.33
N ARG A 61 -13.17 -7.20 0.81
CA ARG A 61 -12.25 -6.94 1.93
C ARG A 61 -10.80 -7.10 1.46
N GLN A 62 -9.93 -6.19 1.86
CA GLN A 62 -8.52 -6.18 1.49
C GLN A 62 -7.82 -7.54 1.73
N SER A 63 -8.15 -8.22 2.84
CA SER A 63 -7.62 -9.57 3.12
C SER A 63 -8.03 -10.62 2.09
N ASN A 64 -9.27 -10.56 1.57
CA ASN A 64 -9.73 -11.48 0.54
C ASN A 64 -9.08 -11.16 -0.80
N LEU A 65 -8.97 -9.87 -1.15
CA LEU A 65 -8.27 -9.43 -2.37
C LEU A 65 -6.82 -9.90 -2.40
N ILE A 66 -6.06 -9.69 -1.32
CA ILE A 66 -4.67 -10.17 -1.20
C ILE A 66 -4.61 -11.70 -1.34
N ARG A 67 -5.52 -12.43 -0.68
CA ARG A 67 -5.58 -13.90 -0.76
C ARG A 67 -5.81 -14.39 -2.19
N VAL A 68 -6.70 -13.74 -2.95
CA VAL A 68 -6.97 -14.09 -4.34
C VAL A 68 -5.73 -13.86 -5.22
N LEU A 69 -5.05 -12.72 -5.06
CA LEU A 69 -3.83 -12.42 -5.82
C LEU A 69 -2.71 -13.42 -5.50
N LYS A 70 -2.54 -13.79 -4.22
CA LYS A 70 -1.59 -14.82 -3.79
C LYS A 70 -1.91 -16.19 -4.38
N TYR A 71 -3.17 -16.61 -4.29
CA TYR A 71 -3.60 -17.91 -4.80
C TYR A 71 -3.38 -18.05 -6.32
N ARG A 72 -3.56 -16.95 -7.06
CA ARG A 72 -3.29 -16.91 -8.50
C ARG A 72 -1.80 -16.71 -8.86
N SER A 73 -0.90 -16.67 -7.86
CA SER A 73 0.54 -16.42 -8.05
C SER A 73 0.85 -15.11 -8.78
N ILE A 74 -0.03 -14.11 -8.66
CA ILE A 74 0.14 -12.78 -9.28
C ILE A 74 1.11 -11.94 -8.47
N ILE A 75 0.99 -12.02 -7.13
CA ILE A 75 1.92 -11.35 -6.22
C ILE A 75 2.91 -12.36 -5.64
N PRO A 76 4.20 -12.01 -5.57
CA PRO A 76 5.19 -12.84 -4.89
C PRO A 76 5.05 -12.76 -3.37
N GLU A 77 5.63 -13.72 -2.66
CA GLU A 77 5.50 -13.87 -1.21
C GLU A 77 5.99 -12.64 -0.42
N ASN A 78 7.05 -11.97 -0.87
CA ASN A 78 7.54 -10.74 -0.24
C ASN A 78 6.49 -9.62 -0.28
N ILE A 79 5.73 -9.50 -1.37
CA ILE A 79 4.67 -8.50 -1.53
C ILE A 79 3.47 -8.87 -0.67
N ASP A 80 3.09 -10.15 -0.62
CA ASP A 80 2.06 -10.66 0.30
C ASP A 80 2.40 -10.34 1.76
N ASN A 81 3.64 -10.57 2.18
CA ASN A 81 4.11 -10.27 3.53
C ASN A 81 4.05 -8.77 3.86
N ILE A 82 4.40 -7.90 2.91
CA ILE A 82 4.28 -6.45 3.08
C ILE A 82 2.82 -6.03 3.23
N LEU A 83 1.95 -6.48 2.33
CA LEU A 83 0.52 -6.17 2.34
C LEU A 83 -0.16 -6.67 3.62
N TYR A 84 0.21 -7.87 4.08
CA TYR A 84 -0.27 -8.43 5.34
C TYR A 84 0.16 -7.57 6.54
N SER A 85 1.43 -7.15 6.57
CA SER A 85 1.99 -6.35 7.67
C SER A 85 1.32 -4.97 7.77
N ILE A 86 1.14 -4.30 6.62
CA ILE A 86 0.41 -3.02 6.54
C ILE A 86 -1.04 -3.19 7.00
N ARG A 87 -1.75 -4.20 6.49
CA ARG A 87 -3.15 -4.46 6.87
C ARG A 87 -3.29 -4.72 8.37
N ARG A 88 -2.40 -5.54 8.94
CA ARG A 88 -2.42 -5.85 10.38
C ARG A 88 -2.16 -4.58 11.20
N ALA A 89 -1.15 -3.80 10.84
CA ALA A 89 -0.85 -2.56 11.54
C ALA A 89 -1.98 -1.53 11.44
N ARG A 90 -2.64 -1.41 10.28
CA ARG A 90 -3.83 -0.56 10.12
C ARG A 90 -4.95 -0.99 11.06
N ASN A 91 -5.25 -2.27 11.12
CA ASN A 91 -6.29 -2.79 12.02
C ASN A 91 -5.93 -2.55 13.49
N ASP A 92 -4.67 -2.79 13.89
CA ASP A 92 -4.21 -2.53 15.25
C ASP A 92 -4.32 -1.03 15.59
N ALA A 93 -3.90 -0.14 14.69
CA ALA A 93 -3.97 1.31 14.88
C ALA A 93 -5.41 1.81 15.05
N VAL A 94 -6.38 1.22 14.36
CA VAL A 94 -7.80 1.57 14.50
C VAL A 94 -8.38 1.13 15.85
N HIS A 95 -7.95 -0.03 16.39
CA HIS A 95 -8.51 -0.58 17.62
C HIS A 95 -7.79 -0.14 18.90
N VAL A 96 -6.47 0.05 18.83
CA VAL A 96 -5.59 0.31 19.98
C VAL A 96 -4.93 1.68 19.89
N GLY A 97 -4.84 2.26 18.69
CA GLY A 97 -3.96 3.39 18.41
C GLY A 97 -2.51 2.96 18.20
N CYS A 98 -1.73 3.85 17.63
CA CYS A 98 -0.29 3.74 17.40
C CYS A 98 0.38 5.04 17.83
N GLU A 99 1.06 5.00 18.96
CA GLU A 99 1.91 6.09 19.44
C GLU A 99 3.38 5.92 19.01
N SER A 100 3.71 4.79 18.36
CA SER A 100 5.08 4.47 17.97
C SER A 100 5.41 5.02 16.58
N THR A 101 6.15 6.13 16.56
CA THR A 101 6.76 6.68 15.34
C THR A 101 7.68 5.67 14.65
N ASP A 102 8.41 4.84 15.40
CA ASP A 102 9.27 3.79 14.82
C ASP A 102 8.47 2.74 14.05
N ARG A 103 7.32 2.32 14.59
CA ARG A 103 6.42 1.40 13.88
C ARG A 103 5.88 2.03 12.60
N ALA A 104 5.46 3.29 12.66
CA ALA A 104 5.00 4.02 11.47
C ALA A 104 6.12 4.17 10.42
N ARG A 105 7.35 4.45 10.84
CA ARG A 105 8.52 4.57 9.95
C ARG A 105 8.81 3.26 9.22
N ILE A 106 8.83 2.13 9.93
CA ILE A 106 9.04 0.81 9.32
C ILE A 106 7.95 0.53 8.28
N LEU A 107 6.68 0.80 8.61
CA LEU A 107 5.56 0.57 7.69
C LEU A 107 5.61 1.49 6.47
N LEU A 108 6.08 2.73 6.64
CA LEU A 108 6.27 3.68 5.55
C LEU A 108 7.36 3.19 4.58
N GLU A 109 8.46 2.67 5.11
CA GLU A 109 9.52 2.06 4.30
C GLU A 109 9.02 0.81 3.55
N MET A 110 8.21 -0.04 4.20
CA MET A 110 7.56 -1.17 3.55
C MET A 110 6.60 -0.72 2.44
N ALA A 111 5.85 0.35 2.65
CA ALA A 111 4.94 0.93 1.66
C ALA A 111 5.68 1.51 0.46
N TYR A 112 6.83 2.16 0.68
CA TYR A 112 7.72 2.63 -0.38
C TYR A 112 8.27 1.45 -1.20
N ASN A 113 8.69 0.37 -0.55
CA ASN A 113 9.14 -0.83 -1.26
C ASN A 113 8.01 -1.47 -2.08
N LEU A 114 6.78 -1.47 -1.54
CA LEU A 114 5.59 -1.95 -2.26
C LEU A 114 5.33 -1.14 -3.54
N THR A 115 5.38 0.20 -3.47
CA THR A 115 5.16 1.06 -4.63
C THR A 115 6.29 0.91 -5.65
N TYR A 116 7.53 0.80 -5.19
CA TYR A 116 8.67 0.56 -6.06
C TYR A 116 8.55 -0.78 -6.80
N CYS A 117 8.19 -1.86 -6.10
CA CYS A 117 7.97 -3.16 -6.71
C CYS A 117 6.78 -3.16 -7.68
N ALA A 118 5.70 -2.43 -7.38
CA ALA A 118 4.61 -2.24 -8.32
C ALA A 118 5.15 -1.60 -9.60
N THR A 119 5.79 -0.42 -9.50
CA THR A 119 6.38 0.31 -10.65
C THR A 119 7.40 -0.46 -11.47
N SER A 120 8.18 -1.34 -10.85
CA SER A 120 9.26 -2.08 -11.52
C SER A 120 8.76 -3.29 -12.32
N ASN A 121 7.57 -3.83 -12.04
CA ASN A 121 7.11 -5.12 -12.59
C ASN A 121 6.35 -5.03 -13.93
N LYS A 122 6.61 -4.04 -14.80
CA LYS A 122 5.89 -3.84 -16.08
C LYS A 122 4.36 -3.69 -15.97
N LEU A 123 3.81 -3.42 -14.80
CA LEU A 123 2.38 -3.08 -14.60
C LEU A 123 1.95 -1.77 -15.34
N TYR A 124 2.84 -1.13 -16.11
CA TYR A 124 2.68 0.24 -16.63
C TYR A 124 2.90 0.39 -18.14
N GLU A 125 3.09 -0.68 -18.92
CA GLU A 125 3.16 -0.53 -20.39
C GLU A 125 1.78 -0.33 -21.06
N ASN A 126 0.65 -0.54 -20.36
CA ASN A 126 -0.70 -0.45 -20.96
C ASN A 126 -1.82 0.03 -20.01
N LEU A 127 -1.53 1.01 -19.14
CA LEU A 127 -2.57 1.87 -18.54
C LEU A 127 -2.51 3.23 -19.25
#